data_AF-A0A7Y5BHW6-F1
#
_entry.id   AF-A0A7Y5BHW6-F1
#
_cell.length_a   1.000
_cell.length_b   1.000
_cell.length_c   1.000
_cell.angle_alpha   90.00
_cell.angle_beta   90.00
_cell.angle_gamma   90.00
#
_symmetry.space_group_name_H-M   'P 1'
#
loop_
_entity.id
_entity.type
_entity.pdbx_description
1 polymer ?
#
loop_
_entity_poly.entity_id
_entity_poly.type
_entity_poly.pdbx_seq_one_letter_code
_entity_poly.pdbx_strand_id
1 'polypeptide(L)'
;MIRVLLVDDHALVRDGLRRGLSTEDEADLLDTDLTGAIERWIDVGLPDEKDIRRACNRSRHVVVLSYGGRGAEIWWQQTAGKVAGQKNLRVLSLTVDEGQALAGLAQRTMRLQCTIQEGLIWLGDDERQVELKPEVLFDEAQG
;
A
#
# COMPACT_ATOMS: atom_id res chain seq x y z
N MET A 1 8.78 -4.32 -4.31
CA MET A 1 9.49 -3.25 -3.60
C MET A 1 8.55 -2.20 -3.01
N ILE A 2 7.48 -1.81 -3.70
CA ILE A 2 6.37 -0.98 -3.14
C ILE A 2 5.66 -1.62 -1.92
N ARG A 3 6.07 -2.84 -1.56
CA ARG A 3 5.50 -3.71 -0.52
C ARG A 3 5.86 -3.31 0.92
N VAL A 4 6.87 -2.46 1.13
CA VAL A 4 7.40 -2.12 2.47
C VAL A 4 6.77 -0.84 3.03
N LEU A 5 6.05 -0.06 2.22
CA LEU A 5 5.67 1.31 2.54
C LEU A 5 4.32 1.46 3.26
N LEU A 6 3.58 0.38 3.45
CA LEU A 6 2.17 0.43 3.87
C LEU A 6 1.97 0.03 5.33
N VAL A 7 2.94 0.41 6.14
CA VAL A 7 2.99 0.13 7.56
C VAL A 7 2.91 1.46 8.27
N ASP A 8 1.73 1.81 8.79
CA ASP A 8 1.63 2.90 9.76
C ASP A 8 1.77 2.37 11.19
N ASP A 9 2.02 3.29 12.12
CA ASP A 9 2.54 3.30 13.51
C ASP A 9 2.37 2.09 14.48
N HIS A 10 1.72 0.99 14.09
CA HIS A 10 1.45 -0.15 14.97
C HIS A 10 1.71 -1.56 14.42
N ALA A 11 2.36 -1.72 13.27
CA ALA A 11 2.67 -3.06 12.77
C ALA A 11 4.15 -3.22 12.43
N LEU A 12 4.92 -3.77 13.37
CA LEU A 12 6.09 -4.58 13.01
C LEU A 12 5.74 -5.44 11.79
N VAL A 13 6.64 -5.51 10.79
CA VAL A 13 6.59 -6.57 9.78
C VAL A 13 6.57 -7.90 10.54
N ARG A 14 5.38 -8.45 10.79
CA ARG A 14 5.24 -9.76 11.41
C ARG A 14 5.48 -10.80 10.32
N ASP A 15 6.08 -11.92 10.70
CA ASP A 15 6.11 -13.14 9.89
C ASP A 15 4.68 -13.49 9.48
N GLY A 16 4.24 -13.08 8.29
CA GLY A 16 2.82 -13.15 7.95
C GLY A 16 2.41 -12.45 6.66
N LEU A 17 3.19 -11.48 6.17
CA LEU A 17 2.89 -10.83 4.89
C LEU A 17 3.11 -11.81 3.74
N ARG A 18 2.02 -12.41 3.26
CA ARG A 18 2.05 -13.37 2.15
C ARG A 18 1.85 -12.61 0.85
N ARG A 19 2.54 -13.08 -0.20
CA ARG A 19 2.11 -12.78 -1.57
C ARG A 19 0.71 -13.36 -1.73
N GLY A 20 -0.21 -12.61 -2.33
CA GLY A 20 -1.40 -13.22 -2.92
C GLY A 20 -0.99 -14.46 -3.71
N LEU A 21 -1.64 -15.58 -3.44
CA LEU A 21 -1.49 -16.91 -4.02
C LEU A 21 -1.84 -16.94 -5.52
N SER A 22 -1.25 -16.05 -6.33
CA SER A 22 -1.13 -16.18 -7.79
C SER A 22 -2.42 -16.57 -8.54
N THR A 23 -3.58 -16.09 -8.09
CA THR A 23 -4.83 -16.17 -8.85
C THR A 23 -5.42 -14.78 -9.06
N GLU A 24 -6.21 -14.63 -10.12
CA GLU A 24 -6.88 -13.39 -10.55
C GLU A 24 -7.90 -12.92 -9.51
N ASP A 25 -7.50 -12.60 -8.27
CA ASP A 25 -8.45 -12.32 -7.20
C ASP A 25 -7.83 -11.93 -5.83
N GLU A 26 -6.54 -11.61 -5.79
CA GLU A 26 -5.77 -11.49 -4.55
C GLU A 26 -4.99 -10.19 -4.45
N ALA A 27 -4.88 -9.70 -3.21
CA ALA A 27 -4.10 -8.53 -2.89
C ALA A 27 -2.63 -8.70 -3.28
N ASP A 28 -1.94 -7.59 -3.52
CA ASP A 28 -0.48 -7.61 -3.60
C ASP A 28 0.16 -8.15 -2.32
N LEU A 29 -0.44 -7.81 -1.18
CA LEU A 29 -0.02 -8.25 0.14
C LEU A 29 -1.22 -8.45 1.07
N LEU A 30 -1.17 -9.52 1.86
CA LEU A 30 -2.16 -9.82 2.90
C LEU A 30 -1.48 -10.00 4.26
N ASP A 31 -2.04 -9.37 5.28
CA ASP A 31 -1.80 -9.73 6.68
C ASP A 31 -3.01 -10.49 7.22
N THR A 32 -2.76 -11.70 7.71
CA THR A 32 -3.80 -12.59 8.23
C THR A 32 -3.49 -12.96 9.67
N ASP A 33 -4.49 -12.93 10.52
CA ASP A 33 -4.34 -13.38 11.89
C ASP A 33 -4.20 -14.92 11.99
N LEU A 34 -4.02 -15.43 13.21
CA LEU A 34 -3.89 -16.86 13.48
C LEU A 34 -5.17 -17.67 13.19
N THR A 35 -6.31 -17.00 12.99
CA THR A 35 -7.59 -17.63 12.63
C THR A 35 -7.81 -17.69 11.11
N GLY A 36 -6.97 -17.00 10.34
CA GLY A 36 -7.09 -16.87 8.89
C GLY A 36 -7.94 -15.67 8.45
N ALA A 37 -8.39 -14.81 9.37
CA ALA A 37 -9.06 -13.57 9.03
C ALA A 37 -8.07 -12.57 8.45
N ILE A 38 -8.49 -11.82 7.42
CA ILE A 38 -7.65 -10.80 6.79
C ILE A 38 -7.70 -9.52 7.63
N GLU A 39 -6.61 -9.25 8.35
CA GLU A 39 -6.46 -8.01 9.11
C GLU A 39 -6.15 -6.85 8.16
N ARG A 40 -5.28 -7.07 7.17
CA ARG A 40 -4.91 -6.03 6.19
C ARG A 40 -4.86 -6.56 4.77
N TRP A 41 -5.48 -5.81 3.87
CA TRP A 41 -5.41 -5.97 2.43
C TRP A 41 -4.68 -4.78 1.82
N ILE A 42 -3.68 -5.06 0.99
CA ILE A 42 -2.86 -4.03 0.37
C ILE A 42 -2.82 -4.28 -1.14
N ASP A 43 -3.20 -3.25 -1.91
CA ASP A 43 -3.08 -3.23 -3.36
C ASP A 43 -2.13 -2.11 -3.80
N VAL A 44 -1.33 -2.41 -4.82
CA VAL A 44 -0.36 -1.48 -5.41
C VAL A 44 -0.73 -1.24 -6.87
N GLY A 45 -0.97 0.02 -7.21
CA GLY A 45 -1.36 0.42 -8.56
C GLY A 45 -2.73 1.09 -8.59
N LEU A 46 -3.52 0.79 -9.62
CA LEU A 46 -4.76 1.50 -9.95
C LEU A 46 -5.96 0.51 -10.02
N PRO A 47 -6.35 -0.13 -8.89
CA PRO A 47 -7.44 -1.10 -8.87
C PRO A 47 -8.78 -0.44 -9.22
N ASP A 48 -9.69 -1.17 -9.84
CA ASP A 48 -11.02 -0.64 -10.13
C ASP A 48 -11.88 -0.49 -8.85
N GLU A 49 -13.03 0.19 -8.94
CA GLU A 49 -13.86 0.37 -7.75
C GLU A 49 -14.45 -0.93 -7.18
N LYS A 50 -14.60 -1.97 -8.00
CA LYS A 50 -15.19 -3.25 -7.59
C LYS A 50 -14.19 -4.02 -6.76
N ASP A 51 -12.93 -4.03 -7.18
CA ASP A 51 -11.81 -4.66 -6.47
C ASP A 51 -11.61 -4.01 -5.10
N ILE A 52 -11.62 -2.68 -5.04
CA ILE A 52 -11.49 -1.94 -3.77
C ILE A 52 -12.63 -2.29 -2.82
N ARG A 53 -13.89 -2.25 -3.28
CA ARG A 53 -15.05 -2.59 -2.45
C ARG A 53 -15.02 -4.03 -1.98
N ARG A 54 -14.58 -4.95 -2.83
CA ARG A 54 -14.40 -6.35 -2.48
C ARG A 54 -13.33 -6.52 -1.40
N ALA A 55 -12.18 -5.85 -1.52
CA ALA A 55 -11.15 -5.85 -0.49
C ALA A 55 -11.69 -5.33 0.85
N CYS A 56 -12.47 -4.26 0.81
CA CYS A 56 -13.07 -3.64 2.00
C CYS A 56 -14.04 -4.58 2.71
N ASN A 57 -14.79 -5.39 1.96
CA ASN A 57 -15.70 -6.39 2.53
C ASN A 57 -14.99 -7.61 3.11
N ARG A 58 -13.74 -7.88 2.71
CA ARG A 58 -13.00 -9.10 3.07
C ARG A 58 -11.95 -8.90 4.15
N SER A 59 -11.63 -7.66 4.50
CA SER A 59 -10.53 -7.33 5.40
C SER A 59 -10.91 -6.27 6.42
N ARG A 60 -10.19 -6.22 7.54
CA ARG A 60 -10.39 -5.16 8.52
C ARG A 60 -9.86 -3.81 8.05
N HIS A 61 -8.76 -3.80 7.30
CA HIS A 61 -8.16 -2.59 6.75
C HIS A 61 -7.73 -2.81 5.30
N VAL A 62 -8.07 -1.86 4.43
CA VAL A 62 -7.61 -1.83 3.04
C VAL A 62 -6.73 -0.62 2.83
N VAL A 63 -5.56 -0.84 2.22
CA VAL A 63 -4.70 0.24 1.75
C VAL A 63 -4.43 0.09 0.27
N VAL A 64 -4.72 1.14 -0.50
CA VAL A 64 -4.32 1.23 -1.91
C VAL A 64 -3.16 2.21 -2.02
N LEU A 65 -2.02 1.75 -2.54
CA LEU A 65 -0.89 2.62 -2.86
C LEU A 65 -0.83 2.84 -4.38
N SER A 66 -1.32 3.98 -4.81
CA SER A 66 -1.31 4.39 -6.20
C SER A 66 0.03 5.02 -6.57
N TYR A 67 0.41 4.85 -7.83
CA TYR A 67 1.60 5.45 -8.44
C TYR A 67 1.38 5.54 -9.96
N GLY A 68 2.23 6.29 -10.66
CA GLY A 68 2.13 6.46 -12.12
C GLY A 68 1.71 7.86 -12.58
N GLY A 69 1.86 8.87 -11.72
CA GLY A 69 1.65 10.29 -12.05
C GLY A 69 0.23 10.56 -12.56
N ARG A 70 0.11 11.20 -13.72
CA ARG A 70 -1.18 11.61 -14.32
C ARG A 70 -2.20 10.46 -14.44
N GLY A 71 -1.75 9.23 -14.67
CA GLY A 71 -2.65 8.07 -14.71
C GLY A 71 -3.33 7.82 -13.36
N ALA A 72 -2.58 7.94 -12.26
CA ALA A 72 -3.09 7.80 -10.91
C ALA A 72 -4.05 8.94 -10.52
N GLU A 73 -3.75 10.18 -10.93
CA GLU A 73 -4.63 11.32 -10.71
C GLU A 73 -6.00 11.12 -11.39
N ILE A 74 -6.01 10.72 -12.66
CA ILE A 74 -7.24 10.45 -13.42
C ILE A 74 -8.02 9.30 -12.79
N TRP A 75 -7.33 8.23 -12.42
CA TRP A 75 -7.94 7.10 -11.72
C TRP A 75 -8.64 7.56 -10.43
N TRP A 76 -7.96 8.36 -9.61
CA TRP A 76 -8.53 8.80 -8.34
C TRP A 76 -9.77 9.68 -8.53
N GLN A 77 -9.74 10.61 -9.50
CA GLN A 77 -10.89 11.44 -9.85
C GLN A 77 -12.13 10.61 -10.22
N GLN A 78 -11.95 9.47 -10.87
CA GLN A 78 -13.05 8.59 -11.29
C GLN A 78 -13.53 7.64 -10.18
N THR A 79 -12.64 7.30 -9.25
CA THR A 79 -12.86 6.26 -8.22
C THR A 79 -13.31 6.85 -6.89
N ALA A 80 -12.83 8.03 -6.49
CA ALA A 80 -13.02 8.60 -5.15
C ALA A 80 -14.50 8.63 -4.70
N GLY A 81 -15.38 9.21 -5.52
CA GLY A 81 -16.81 9.28 -5.21
C GLY A 81 -17.49 7.90 -5.14
N LYS A 82 -16.95 6.90 -5.85
CA LYS A 82 -17.48 5.53 -5.83
C LYS A 82 -17.02 4.75 -4.61
N VAL A 83 -15.95 5.13 -3.93
CA VAL A 83 -15.41 4.40 -2.76
C VAL A 83 -15.52 5.17 -1.45
N ALA A 84 -16.02 6.41 -1.47
CA ALA A 84 -16.18 7.28 -0.30
C ALA A 84 -16.97 6.66 0.87
N GLY A 85 -17.82 5.66 0.63
CA GLY A 85 -18.54 4.96 1.71
C GLY A 85 -17.76 3.83 2.40
N GLN A 86 -16.53 3.53 1.97
CA GLN A 86 -15.72 2.46 2.55
C GLN A 86 -14.98 2.97 3.79
N LYS A 87 -15.45 2.57 4.98
CA LYS A 87 -14.93 3.07 6.26
C LYS A 87 -13.56 2.52 6.66
N ASN A 88 -13.11 1.47 6.00
CA ASN A 88 -11.83 0.81 6.28
C ASN A 88 -10.81 1.00 5.16
N LEU A 89 -11.07 1.94 4.25
CA LEU A 89 -10.20 2.22 3.12
C LEU A 89 -9.28 3.40 3.42
N ARG A 90 -8.01 3.22 3.06
CA ARG A 90 -7.02 4.29 2.95
C ARG A 90 -6.40 4.25 1.55
N VAL A 91 -6.25 5.42 0.93
CA VAL A 91 -5.63 5.56 -0.39
C VAL A 91 -4.46 6.52 -0.27
N LEU A 92 -3.28 6.03 -0.65
CA LEU A 92 -2.02 6.76 -0.67
C LEU A 92 -1.54 6.89 -2.11
N SER A 93 -0.81 7.97 -2.41
CA SER A 93 -0.23 8.23 -3.73
C SER A 93 1.25 8.52 -3.62
N LEU A 94 2.05 7.85 -4.46
CA LEU A 94 3.45 8.20 -4.68
C LEU A 94 3.56 9.11 -5.90
N THR A 95 4.40 10.14 -5.76
CA THR A 95 4.87 10.91 -6.90
C THR A 95 5.69 10.04 -7.87
N VAL A 96 5.88 10.53 -9.09
CA VAL A 96 6.71 9.84 -10.10
C VAL A 96 8.14 9.67 -9.59
N ASP A 97 8.69 10.70 -8.95
CA ASP A 97 10.07 10.72 -8.48
C ASP A 97 10.27 9.73 -7.32
N GLU A 98 9.33 9.66 -6.38
CA GLU A 98 9.34 8.67 -5.30
C GLU A 98 9.24 7.23 -5.83
N GLY A 99 8.37 6.99 -6.81
CA GLY A 99 8.27 5.70 -7.48
C GLY A 99 9.55 5.28 -8.19
N GLN A 100 10.23 6.24 -8.85
CA GLN A 100 11.52 6.00 -9.50
C GLN A 100 12.65 5.76 -8.49
N ALA A 101 12.71 6.54 -7.42
CA ALA A 101 13.69 6.38 -6.35
C ALA A 101 13.56 4.98 -5.74
N LEU A 102 12.34 4.55 -5.43
CA LEU A 102 12.07 3.22 -4.93
C LEU A 102 12.47 2.12 -5.92
N ALA A 103 12.19 2.30 -7.22
CA ALA A 103 12.63 1.38 -8.26
C ALA A 103 14.17 1.26 -8.33
N GLY A 104 14.89 2.34 -8.01
CA GLY A 104 16.36 2.38 -7.93
C GLY A 104 16.96 1.52 -6.81
N LEU A 105 16.18 1.15 -5.80
CA LEU A 105 16.57 0.22 -4.74
C LEU A 105 16.39 -1.26 -5.14
N ALA A 106 15.89 -1.56 -6.35
CA ALA A 106 15.63 -2.94 -6.77
C ALA A 106 16.90 -3.76 -6.87
N GLN A 107 16.96 -4.85 -6.11
CA GLN A 107 17.97 -5.87 -6.29
C GLN A 107 17.35 -7.26 -6.27
N ARG A 108 18.02 -8.22 -6.93
CA ARG A 108 17.58 -9.64 -6.97
C ARG A 108 17.49 -10.25 -5.56
N THR A 109 18.34 -9.79 -4.64
CA THR A 109 18.31 -10.11 -3.22
C THR A 109 18.62 -8.82 -2.49
N MET A 110 17.76 -8.43 -1.54
CA MET A 110 17.89 -7.16 -0.83
C MET A 110 17.54 -7.34 0.64
N ARG A 111 18.25 -6.61 1.49
CA ARG A 111 17.90 -6.37 2.88
C ARG A 111 17.72 -4.87 3.01
N LEU A 112 16.48 -4.44 3.23
CA LEU A 112 16.15 -3.03 3.36
C LEU A 112 15.81 -2.73 4.82
N GLN A 113 16.34 -1.65 5.35
CA GLN A 113 15.92 -1.00 6.57
C GLN A 113 14.83 0.02 6.23
N CYS A 114 13.73 0.01 6.99
CA CYS A 114 12.63 0.96 6.86
C CYS A 114 12.45 1.69 8.19
N THR A 115 12.49 3.02 8.16
CA THR A 115 12.20 3.88 9.30
C THR A 115 11.05 4.81 8.95
N ILE A 116 10.10 4.98 9.87
CA ILE A 116 8.93 5.83 9.68
C ILE A 116 8.86 6.82 10.84
N GLN A 117 8.78 8.12 10.54
CA GLN A 117 8.55 9.16 11.53
C GLN A 117 7.64 10.23 10.95
N GLU A 118 6.55 10.56 11.64
CA GLU A 118 5.64 11.65 11.24
C GLU A 118 5.13 11.55 9.78
N GLY A 119 4.90 10.31 9.31
CA GLY A 119 4.47 10.02 7.93
C GLY A 119 5.57 10.11 6.87
N LEU A 120 6.81 10.41 7.27
CA LEU A 120 7.99 10.32 6.42
C LEU A 120 8.61 8.93 6.51
N ILE A 121 8.90 8.33 5.36
CA ILE A 121 9.44 6.98 5.27
C ILE A 121 10.85 7.08 4.69
N TRP A 122 11.84 6.59 5.45
CA TRP A 122 13.18 6.33 4.93
C TRP A 122 13.34 4.83 4.69
N LEU A 123 13.63 4.47 3.45
CA LEU A 123 13.83 3.10 3.04
C LEU A 123 15.17 2.98 2.34
N GLY A 124 15.96 1.98 2.68
CA GLY A 124 17.29 1.84 2.08
C GLY A 124 17.99 0.57 2.50
N ASP A 125 19.14 0.31 1.89
CA ASP A 125 20.13 -0.64 2.39
C ASP A 125 21.33 0.13 2.98
N ASP A 126 22.45 -0.56 3.19
CA ASP A 126 23.67 0.05 3.72
C ASP A 126 24.34 1.01 2.72
N GLU A 127 23.97 1.00 1.43
CA GLU A 127 24.57 1.81 0.36
C GLU A 127 23.68 2.96 -0.11
N ARG A 128 22.36 2.77 -0.12
CA ARG A 128 21.39 3.71 -0.71
C ARG A 128 20.18 3.86 0.19
N GLN A 129 19.78 5.11 0.41
CA GLN A 129 18.57 5.47 1.14
C GLN A 129 17.70 6.38 0.28
N VAL A 130 16.40 6.10 0.27
CA VAL A 130 15.37 6.93 -0.34
C VAL A 130 14.44 7.46 0.73
N GLU A 131 13.98 8.67 0.53
CA GLU A 131 12.96 9.32 1.35
C GLU A 131 11.65 9.34 0.56
N LEU A 132 10.56 8.99 1.22
CA LEU A 132 9.24 8.87 0.62
C LEU A 132 8.22 9.49 1.57
N LYS A 133 7.35 10.32 1.03
CA LYS A 133 6.24 10.95 1.73
C LYS A 133 4.96 10.79 0.91
N PRO A 134 4.34 9.59 0.96
CA PRO A 134 3.12 9.34 0.21
C PRO A 134 2.03 10.35 0.57
N GLU A 135 1.36 10.90 -0.43
CA GLU A 135 0.21 11.78 -0.24
C GLU A 135 -1.00 10.94 0.19
N VAL A 136 -1.70 11.38 1.23
CA VAL A 136 -2.97 10.75 1.65
C VAL A 136 -4.10 11.31 0.81
N LEU A 137 -4.63 10.52 -0.11
CA LEU A 137 -5.76 10.88 -0.97
C LEU A 137 -7.12 10.60 -0.30
N PHE A 138 -7.16 9.62 0.59
CA PHE A 138 -8.36 9.20 1.32
C PHE A 138 -7.97 8.46 2.59
N ASP A 139 -8.64 8.76 3.71
CA ASP A 139 -8.45 8.04 4.96
C ASP A 139 -9.73 8.09 5.80
N GLU A 140 -10.56 7.05 5.67
CA GLU A 140 -11.73 6.85 6.55
C GLU A 140 -11.43 5.82 7.65
N ALA A 141 -10.28 5.16 7.60
CA ALA A 141 -9.91 4.08 8.52
C ALA A 141 -9.64 4.54 9.97
N GLN A 142 -9.81 5.84 10.26
CA GLN A 142 -9.67 6.46 11.57
C GLN A 142 -11.01 6.76 12.28
N GLY A 143 -12.15 6.35 11.70
CA GLY A 143 -13.51 6.58 12.23
C GLY A 143 -14.12 5.44 13.03
#